data_AF-A0A6N2U0S2-F1
#
_entry.id   AF-A0A6N2U0S2-F1
#
_cell.length_a   1.000
_cell.length_b   1.000
_cell.length_c   1.000
_cell.angle_alpha   90.00
_cell.angle_beta   90.00
_cell.angle_gamma   90.00
#
_symmetry.space_group_name_H-M   'P 1'
#
loop_
_entity.id
_entity.type
_entity.pdbx_description
1 polymer ?
#
loop_
_entity_poly.entity_id
_entity_poly.type
_entity_poly.pdbx_seq_one_letter_code
_entity_poly.pdbx_strand_id
1 'polypeptide(L)'
;MDNTQQIFPAFRLVAQFADGQRLTFDGLTEQQARQSMEAAQAQHGDITWFDGVTDQHYENGRYYKLTPQPPEITMIDLTGYNEPQEEE
;
A
#
# COMPACT_ATOMS: atom_id res chain seq x y z
N MET A 1 4.08 -27.62 -8.09
CA MET A 1 3.32 -26.35 -7.97
C MET A 1 3.65 -25.82 -6.59
N ASP A 2 4.75 -25.10 -6.51
CA ASP A 2 5.28 -24.49 -5.30
C ASP A 2 4.28 -23.42 -4.85
N ASN A 3 3.30 -23.83 -4.05
CA ASN A 3 2.40 -22.96 -3.31
C ASN A 3 3.19 -22.31 -2.15
N THR A 4 4.33 -21.68 -2.44
CA THR A 4 4.81 -20.58 -1.61
C THR A 4 3.85 -19.43 -1.90
N GLN A 5 2.68 -19.50 -1.27
CA GLN A 5 1.77 -18.37 -1.14
C GLN A 5 2.63 -17.28 -0.52
N GLN A 6 3.12 -16.36 -1.36
CA GLN A 6 3.95 -15.25 -0.92
C GLN A 6 3.05 -14.42 0.00
N ILE A 7 3.18 -14.67 1.30
CA ILE A 7 2.47 -13.92 2.33
C ILE A 7 3.13 -12.55 2.30
N PHE A 8 2.48 -11.62 1.62
CA PHE A 8 2.88 -10.23 1.67
C PHE A 8 2.37 -9.63 2.97
N PRO A 9 3.25 -9.17 3.87
CA PRO A 9 2.83 -8.49 5.09
C PRO A 9 2.00 -7.26 4.75
N ALA A 10 1.01 -6.93 5.57
CA ALA A 10 0.06 -5.87 5.28
C ALA A 10 0.72 -4.49 5.20
N PHE A 11 1.74 -4.26 6.02
CA PHE A 11 2.53 -3.05 6.07
C PHE A 11 4.02 -3.33 5.86
N ARG A 12 4.68 -2.47 5.08
CA ARG A 12 6.12 -2.50 4.88
C ARG A 12 6.68 -1.07 4.88
N LEU A 13 7.55 -0.79 5.84
CA LEU A 13 8.26 0.48 5.97
C LEU A 13 9.71 0.30 5.54
N VAL A 14 10.33 1.37 5.06
CA VAL A 14 11.77 1.45 4.83
C VAL A 14 12.34 2.55 5.69
N ALA A 15 13.48 2.29 6.32
CA ALA A 15 14.19 3.29 7.13
C ALA A 15 15.66 3.35 6.77
N GLN A 16 16.18 4.57 6.75
CA GLN A 16 17.59 4.90 6.64
C GLN A 16 18.13 5.25 8.01
N PHE A 17 19.10 4.47 8.47
CA PHE A 17 19.76 4.68 9.75
C PHE A 17 20.99 5.59 9.61
N ALA A 18 21.44 6.15 10.73
CA ALA A 18 22.62 7.00 10.82
C ALA A 18 23.91 6.31 10.36
N ASP A 19 23.97 4.98 10.47
CA ASP A 19 25.04 4.13 9.91
C ASP A 19 25.09 4.13 8.36
N GLY A 20 24.09 4.72 7.69
CA GLY A 20 24.00 4.74 6.23
C GLY A 20 23.34 3.50 5.63
N GLN A 21 22.97 2.51 6.45
CA GLN A 21 22.18 1.36 6.03
C GLN A 21 20.69 1.68 5.86
N ARG A 22 20.08 1.10 4.81
CA ARG A 22 18.64 1.09 4.60
C ARG A 22 18.10 -0.30 4.87
N LEU A 23 17.12 -0.40 5.75
CA LEU A 23 16.45 -1.67 6.05
C LEU A 23 14.94 -1.53 5.84
N THR A 24 14.32 -2.64 5.46
CA THR A 24 12.86 -2.74 5.32
C THR A 24 12.27 -3.51 6.49
N PHE A 25 11.20 -2.99 7.07
CA PHE A 25 10.50 -3.57 8.20
C PHE A 25 9.08 -3.95 7.78
N ASP A 26 8.76 -5.22 7.89
CA ASP A 26 7.41 -5.72 7.71
C ASP A 26 6.61 -5.78 9.02
N GLY A 27 5.29 -5.64 8.87
CA GLY A 27 4.34 -5.78 9.95
C GLY A 27 2.94 -6.07 9.44
N LEU A 28 2.12 -6.68 10.31
CA LEU A 28 0.68 -6.81 10.06
C LEU A 28 -0.06 -5.48 10.23
N THR A 29 0.55 -4.54 10.98
CA THR A 29 0.07 -3.17 11.17
C THR A 29 1.23 -2.20 11.04
N GLU A 30 0.93 -0.94 10.72
CA GLU A 30 1.91 0.13 10.68
C GLU A 30 2.69 0.25 11.99
N GLN A 31 1.99 0.14 13.13
CA GLN A 31 2.62 0.17 14.46
C GLN A 31 3.61 -0.98 14.67
N GLN A 32 3.29 -2.18 14.19
CA GLN A 32 4.21 -3.32 14.31
C GLN A 32 5.46 -3.12 13.45
N ALA A 33 5.30 -2.63 12.22
CA ALA A 33 6.43 -2.29 11.37
C ALA A 33 7.29 -1.17 11.99
N ARG A 34 6.65 -0.14 12.59
CA ARG A 34 7.34 0.93 13.33
C ARG A 34 8.10 0.42 14.55
N GLN A 35 7.51 -0.46 15.36
CA GLN A 35 8.21 -1.00 16.54
C GLN A 35 9.47 -1.79 16.14
N SER A 36 9.39 -2.60 15.07
CA SER A 36 10.57 -3.28 14.52
C SER A 36 11.63 -2.29 14.03
N MET A 37 11.19 -1.22 13.36
CA MET A 37 12.06 -0.14 12.89
C MET A 37 12.75 0.60 14.04
N GLU A 38 12.00 0.95 15.10
CA GLU A 38 12.52 1.62 16.29
C GLU A 38 13.47 0.71 17.08
N ALA A 39 13.20 -0.60 17.15
CA ALA A 39 14.08 -1.58 17.78
C ALA A 39 15.43 -1.70 17.05
N ALA A 40 15.44 -1.52 15.72
CA ALA A 40 16.67 -1.52 14.93
C ALA A 40 17.57 -0.30 15.21
N GLN A 41 17.04 0.79 15.78
CA GLN A 41 17.87 1.93 16.17
C GLN A 41 18.93 1.58 17.21
N ALA A 42 18.63 0.63 18.10
CA ALA A 42 19.58 0.15 19.09
C ALA A 42 20.82 -0.51 18.45
N GLN A 43 20.73 -0.96 17.19
CA GLN A 43 21.80 -1.66 16.47
C GLN A 43 22.42 -0.82 15.35
N HIS A 44 21.63 -0.01 14.64
CA HIS A 44 22.05 0.74 13.46
C HIS A 44 22.17 2.27 13.70
N GLY A 45 21.90 2.73 14.91
CA GLY A 45 21.85 4.16 15.27
C GLY A 45 20.49 4.79 14.99
N ASP A 46 20.35 6.10 15.20
CA ASP A 46 19.07 6.79 15.01
C ASP A 46 18.56 6.69 13.57
N ILE A 47 17.23 6.63 13.42
CA ILE A 47 16.56 6.73 12.11
C ILE A 47 16.68 8.16 11.61
N THR A 48 17.38 8.33 10.49
CA THR A 48 17.54 9.63 9.84
C THR A 48 16.36 9.96 8.92
N TRP A 49 15.75 8.93 8.34
CA TRP A 49 14.62 9.04 7.43
C TRP A 49 13.87 7.71 7.39
N PHE A 50 12.54 7.74 7.28
CA PHE A 50 11.74 6.56 7.01
C PHE A 50 10.55 6.92 6.12
N ASP A 51 10.08 5.96 5.35
CA ASP A 51 8.90 6.11 4.48
C ASP A 51 8.20 4.77 4.23
N GLY A 52 7.00 4.81 3.65
CA GLY A 52 6.26 3.62 3.26
C GLY A 52 6.83 3.04 1.97
N VAL A 53 7.12 1.73 1.94
CA VAL A 53 7.62 1.11 0.71
C VAL A 53 6.58 1.24 -0.39
N THR A 54 6.98 1.79 -1.53
CA THR A 54 6.14 1.90 -2.72
C THR A 54 6.76 1.04 -3.82
N ASP A 55 6.12 -0.08 -4.13
CA ASP A 55 6.59 -1.10 -5.09
C ASP A 55 5.38 -1.71 -5.83
N GLN A 56 5.59 -2.70 -6.70
CA GLN A 56 4.52 -3.45 -7.37
C GLN A 56 3.46 -4.01 -6.41
N HIS A 57 3.82 -4.20 -5.14
CA HIS A 57 2.95 -4.78 -4.11
C HIS A 57 2.56 -3.82 -2.99
N TYR A 58 3.09 -2.61 -2.95
CA TYR A 58 2.84 -1.70 -1.84
C TYR A 58 2.60 -0.29 -2.34
N GLU A 59 1.57 0.35 -1.81
CA GLU A 59 1.29 1.77 -2.01
C GLU A 59 1.45 2.47 -0.67
N ASN A 60 2.44 3.36 -0.55
CA ASN A 60 2.78 4.04 0.71
C ASN A 60 2.96 3.06 1.90
N GLY A 61 3.62 1.93 1.64
CA GLY A 61 3.85 0.89 2.63
C GLY A 61 2.65 0.00 2.93
N ARG A 62 1.49 0.18 2.29
CA ARG A 62 0.31 -0.69 2.44
C ARG A 62 0.18 -1.67 1.29
N TYR A 63 -0.07 -2.93 1.59
CA TYR A 63 -0.25 -3.95 0.57
C TYR A 63 -1.54 -3.71 -0.24
N TYR A 64 -1.41 -3.41 -1.55
CA TYR A 64 -2.50 -2.94 -2.42
C TYR A 64 -3.66 -3.93 -2.58
N LYS A 65 -3.42 -5.24 -2.41
CA LYS A 65 -4.49 -6.26 -2.50
C LYS A 65 -5.38 -6.34 -1.27
N LEU A 66 -5.04 -5.66 -0.17
CA LEU A 66 -5.92 -5.54 1.00
C LEU A 66 -6.93 -4.40 0.87
N THR A 67 -6.73 -3.47 -0.07
CA THR A 67 -7.78 -2.49 -0.38
C THR A 67 -8.80 -3.15 -1.29
N PRO A 68 -10.10 -3.16 -0.94
CA PRO A 68 -11.12 -3.58 -1.89
C PRO A 68 -10.96 -2.73 -3.14
N GLN A 69 -11.00 -3.37 -4.31
CA GLN A 69 -10.98 -2.65 -5.58
C GLN A 69 -12.00 -1.51 -5.53
N PRO A 70 -11.64 -0.28 -5.94
CA PRO A 70 -12.59 0.81 -5.96
C PRO A 70 -13.82 0.37 -6.76
N PRO A 71 -15.04 0.70 -6.30
CA PRO A 71 -16.24 0.33 -7.04
C PRO A 71 -16.13 0.91 -8.45
N GLU A 72 -16.32 0.07 -9.46
CA GLU A 72 -16.41 0.53 -10.84
C GLU A 72 -17.70 1.37 -10.97
N ILE A 73 -17.54 2.69 -11.06
CA ILE A 73 -18.65 3.60 -11.34
C ILE A 73 -18.87 3.57 -12.85
N THR A 74 -19.85 2.78 -13.31
CA THR A 74 -20.32 2.84 -14.69
C THR A 74 -21.01 4.19 -14.90
N MET A 75 -20.32 5.14 -15.55
CA MET A 75 -20.92 6.38 -16.01
C MET A 75 -21.87 6.06 -17.17
N ILE A 76 -23.17 6.13 -16.92
CA ILE A 76 -24.18 6.04 -17.97
C ILE A 76 -24.18 7.39 -18.69
N ASP A 77 -23.81 7.38 -19.98
CA ASP A 77 -23.97 8.54 -20.84
C ASP A 77 -25.46 8.73 -21.17
N LEU A 78 -26.05 9.80 -20.66
CA LEU A 78 -27.46 10.15 -20.90
C LEU A 78 -27.64 11.08 -22.10
N THR A 79 -26.59 11.36 -22.87
CA THR A 79 -26.66 12.32 -23.99
C THR A 79 -27.37 11.76 -25.23
N GLY A 80 -27.72 10.46 -25.22
CA GLY A 80 -28.49 9.78 -26.26
C GLY A 80 -29.97 9.54 -25.93
N TYR A 81 -30.51 10.07 -24.83
CA TYR A 81 -31.94 9.95 -24.54
C TYR A 81 -32.74 10.95 -25.40
N ASN A 82 -33.04 10.56 -26.64
CA ASN A 82 -34.10 11.19 -27.42
C ASN A 82 -35.44 10.72 -26.83
N GLU A 83 -36.15 11.61 -26.14
CA GLU A 83 -37.57 11.40 -25.85
C GLU A 83 -38.30 11.14 -27.18
N PRO A 84 -39.05 10.04 -27.33
CA PRO A 84 -39.97 9.94 -28.45
C PRO A 84 -40.98 11.07 -28.28
N GLN A 85 -40.98 12.02 -29.20
CA GLN A 85 -42.08 12.97 -29.29
C GLN A 85 -43.33 12.14 -29.60
N GLU A 86 -44.25 12.06 -28.63
CA GLU A 86 -45.62 11.61 -28.88
C GLU A 86 -46.25 12.62 -29.86
N GLU A 87 -46.21 12.30 -31.15
CA GLU A 87 -47.05 12.93 -32.17
C GLU A 87 -48.42 12.24 -32.17
N GLU A 88 -49.41 13.02 -31.68
CA GLU A 88 -50.89 12.97 -31.84
C GLU A 88 -51.68 11.69 -31.49
#